data_AF-A0A927GA74-F1
#
_entry.id   AF-A0A927GA74-F1
#
_cell.length_a   1.000
_cell.length_b   1.000
_cell.length_c   1.000
_cell.angle_alpha   90.00
_cell.angle_beta   90.00
_cell.angle_gamma   90.00
#
_symmetry.space_group_name_H-M   'P 1'
#
loop_
_entity.id
_entity.type
_entity.pdbx_description
1 polymer ?
#
loop_
_entity_poly.entity_id
_entity_poly.type
_entity_poly.pdbx_seq_one_letter_code
_entity_poly.pdbx_strand_id
1 'polypeptide(L)'
;MELKSLIKKEQILFSTALSIVSFIFGAIVPDVIQDVINDTIMYKSGDNVNSYLHTNIIIVINMFFIGCSLLFFYSNNRKLEEVKNAKRLSIKYVSIDDAYGKDLYAEARDFVNHIQEGAEVIAINSFVEVFEESKDTGKEEYRKKYLEDIEKKFGRINYHRIIQLSSTDYVELRKNSLGLDAKILGNYKDHYIKILTSRDDKHTNDKQMQLSVTIAKYPISFVVITNPDGINYLIWQINEHVPNSTDGAIRLTGVFLIIDPDEQIVKYFKRWFNHLYSSGKTHPLNLEDLRAA
;
A
#
# COMPACT_ATOMS: atom_id res chain seq x y z
N MET A 1 15.85 17.07 18.13
CA MET A 1 17.26 16.66 18.33
C MET A 1 17.40 15.27 18.99
N GLU A 2 16.35 14.74 19.62
CA GLU A 2 16.40 13.49 20.40
C GLU A 2 16.31 12.18 19.58
N LEU A 3 15.72 12.19 18.38
CA LEU A 3 15.62 10.98 17.56
C LEU A 3 16.99 10.48 17.05
N LYS A 4 17.91 11.40 16.73
CA LYS A 4 19.28 11.04 16.30
C LYS A 4 20.11 10.43 17.43
N SER A 5 19.88 10.83 18.69
CA SER A 5 20.58 10.24 19.83
C SER A 5 20.02 8.87 20.20
N LEU A 6 18.71 8.65 20.09
CA LEU A 6 18.10 7.32 20.26
C LEU A 6 18.59 6.32 19.20
N ILE A 7 18.61 6.71 17.92
CA ILE A 7 19.09 5.85 16.83
C ILE A 7 20.57 5.49 17.03
N LYS A 8 21.40 6.46 17.44
CA LYS A 8 22.82 6.21 17.73
C LYS A 8 23.00 5.26 18.92
N LYS A 9 22.15 5.37 19.95
CA LYS A 9 22.18 4.50 21.13
C LYS A 9 21.77 3.06 20.79
N GLU A 10 20.74 2.87 19.97
CA GLU A 10 20.33 1.54 19.48
C GLU A 10 21.37 0.90 18.56
N GLN A 11 22.02 1.68 17.68
CA GLN A 11 23.12 1.19 16.84
C GLN A 11 24.31 0.71 17.65
N ILE A 12 24.67 1.43 18.71
CA ILE A 12 25.74 1.02 19.63
C ILE A 12 25.34 -0.26 20.36
N LEU A 13 24.13 -0.32 20.92
CA LEU A 13 23.62 -1.52 21.60
C LEU A 13 23.61 -2.75 20.70
N PHE A 14 23.18 -2.62 19.45
CA PHE A 14 23.16 -3.71 18.48
C PHE A 14 24.57 -4.15 18.07
N SER A 15 25.48 -3.19 17.83
CA SER A 15 26.90 -3.48 17.52
C SER A 15 27.60 -4.18 18.68
N THR A 16 27.34 -3.76 19.92
CA THR A 16 27.87 -4.40 21.12
C THR A 16 27.30 -5.80 21.32
N ALA A 17 25.98 -5.99 21.16
CA ALA A 17 25.36 -7.31 21.24
C ALA A 17 25.92 -8.27 20.17
N LEU A 18 26.13 -7.78 18.94
CA LEU A 18 26.72 -8.56 17.86
C LEU A 18 28.18 -8.93 18.13
N SER A 19 28.95 -8.01 18.71
CA SER A 19 30.34 -8.27 19.13
C SER A 19 30.42 -9.29 20.26
N ILE A 20 29.48 -9.24 21.22
CA ILE A 20 29.37 -10.21 22.31
C ILE A 20 29.01 -11.60 21.76
N VAL A 21 28.01 -11.70 20.87
CA VAL A 21 27.63 -12.98 20.26
C VAL A 21 28.79 -13.55 19.46
N SER A 22 29.49 -12.73 18.66
CA SER A 22 30.66 -13.16 17.90
C SER A 22 31.81 -13.61 18.81
N PHE A 23 32.01 -12.94 19.95
CA PHE A 23 32.99 -13.35 20.96
C PHE A 23 32.62 -14.68 21.63
N ILE A 24 31.36 -14.86 22.02
CA ILE A 24 30.88 -16.12 22.62
C ILE A 24 31.02 -17.28 21.61
N PHE A 25 30.63 -17.08 20.36
CA PHE A 25 30.78 -18.12 19.33
C PHE A 25 32.23 -18.34 18.88
N GLY A 26 33.09 -17.32 18.95
CA GLY A 26 34.50 -17.42 18.56
C GLY A 26 35.41 -17.97 19.66
N ALA A 27 35.06 -17.76 20.94
CA ALA A 27 35.89 -18.14 22.08
C ALA A 27 35.31 -19.32 22.88
N ILE A 28 34.00 -19.32 23.17
CA ILE A 28 33.40 -20.30 24.09
C ILE A 28 32.99 -21.58 23.35
N VAL A 29 32.40 -21.44 22.16
CA VAL A 29 31.90 -22.59 21.40
C VAL A 29 33.03 -23.55 20.99
N PRO A 30 34.22 -23.10 20.55
CA PRO A 30 35.34 -24.01 20.28
C PRO A 30 35.79 -24.78 21.52
N ASP A 31 35.91 -24.12 22.67
CA ASP A 31 36.35 -24.76 23.92
C ASP A 31 35.31 -25.79 24.41
N VAL A 32 34.02 -25.44 24.40
CA VAL A 32 32.94 -26.38 24.78
C VAL A 32 32.84 -27.55 23.81
N ILE A 33 32.99 -27.30 22.51
CA ILE A 33 33.01 -28.37 21.50
C ILE A 33 34.23 -29.26 21.72
N GLN A 34 35.40 -28.68 22.01
CA GLN A 34 36.62 -29.43 22.23
C GLN A 34 36.53 -30.29 23.50
N ASP A 35 35.96 -29.77 24.58
CA ASP A 35 35.71 -30.54 25.81
C ASP A 35 34.70 -31.67 25.59
N VAL A 36 33.56 -31.40 24.94
CA VAL A 36 32.54 -32.43 24.66
C VAL A 36 33.08 -33.49 23.70
N ILE A 37 33.86 -33.09 22.69
CA ILE A 37 34.51 -34.01 21.75
C ILE A 37 35.56 -34.83 22.49
N ASN A 38 36.40 -34.23 23.33
CA ASN A 38 37.42 -34.95 24.09
C ASN A 38 36.76 -35.95 25.05
N ASP A 39 35.74 -35.55 25.80
CA ASP A 39 35.02 -36.45 26.71
C ASP A 39 34.29 -37.58 25.96
N THR A 40 33.70 -37.30 24.81
CA THR A 40 32.92 -38.31 24.05
C THR A 40 33.81 -39.25 23.25
N ILE A 41 34.92 -38.76 22.68
CA ILE A 41 35.83 -39.54 21.83
C ILE A 41 36.86 -40.29 22.68
N MET A 42 37.43 -39.68 23.72
CA MET A 42 38.40 -40.37 24.60
C MET A 42 37.73 -41.47 25.42
N TYR A 43 36.44 -41.31 25.78
CA TYR A 43 35.69 -42.35 26.49
C TYR A 43 35.36 -43.58 25.62
N LYS A 44 35.28 -43.43 24.29
CA LYS A 44 34.93 -44.52 23.36
C LYS A 44 36.10 -45.11 22.57
N SER A 45 37.24 -44.43 22.55
CA SER A 45 38.36 -44.80 21.68
C SER A 45 39.59 -45.03 22.54
N GLY A 46 39.80 -46.27 22.99
CA GLY A 46 41.02 -46.64 23.70
C GLY A 46 42.26 -46.22 22.88
N ASP A 47 43.01 -45.27 23.43
CA ASP A 47 44.40 -44.84 23.18
C ASP A 47 45.00 -44.79 21.77
N ASN A 48 44.25 -44.92 20.66
CA ASN A 48 44.85 -44.91 19.31
C ASN A 48 44.00 -44.21 18.23
N VAL A 49 43.29 -43.12 18.56
CA VAL A 49 42.75 -42.25 17.50
C VAL A 49 43.86 -41.32 17.03
N ASN A 50 44.27 -41.51 15.77
CA ASN A 50 45.30 -40.75 15.08
C ASN A 50 45.03 -39.23 15.24
N SER A 51 45.92 -38.50 15.91
CA SER A 51 45.74 -37.08 16.29
C SER A 51 45.43 -36.17 15.09
N TYR A 52 45.88 -36.55 13.89
CA TYR A 52 45.56 -35.89 12.63
C TYR A 52 44.07 -35.95 12.25
N LEU A 53 43.42 -37.09 12.52
CA LEU A 53 41.99 -37.29 12.21
C LEU A 53 41.11 -36.43 13.13
N HIS A 54 41.51 -36.30 14.40
CA HIS A 54 40.84 -35.47 15.40
C HIS A 54 40.89 -33.98 15.03
N THR A 55 42.09 -33.49 14.70
CA THR A 55 42.31 -32.09 14.31
C THR A 55 41.51 -31.72 13.05
N ASN A 56 41.46 -32.60 12.05
CA ASN A 56 40.71 -32.35 10.83
C ASN A 56 39.19 -32.31 11.06
N ILE A 57 38.65 -33.17 11.93
CA ILE A 57 37.22 -33.16 12.28
C ILE A 57 36.84 -31.85 12.99
N ILE A 58 37.66 -31.38 13.93
CA ILE A 58 37.45 -30.11 14.64
C ILE A 58 37.46 -28.93 13.66
N ILE A 59 38.39 -28.90 12.70
CA ILE A 59 38.45 -27.85 11.67
C ILE A 59 37.18 -27.83 10.82
N VAL A 60 36.69 -29.00 10.37
CA VAL A 60 35.48 -29.09 9.54
C VAL A 60 34.24 -28.61 10.31
N ILE A 61 34.11 -28.98 11.58
CA ILE A 61 33.00 -28.54 12.44
C ILE A 61 33.04 -27.02 12.61
N ASN A 62 34.21 -26.44 12.89
CA ASN A 62 34.36 -24.99 13.00
C ASN A 62 34.03 -24.26 11.69
N MET A 63 34.48 -24.78 10.54
CA MET A 63 34.14 -24.20 9.24
C MET A 63 32.64 -24.25 8.96
N PHE A 64 31.95 -25.33 9.35
CA PHE A 64 30.51 -25.45 9.23
C PHE A 64 29.78 -24.38 10.06
N PHE A 65 30.16 -24.20 11.33
CA PHE A 65 29.54 -23.18 12.19
C PHE A 65 29.81 -21.74 11.70
N ILE A 66 31.01 -21.45 11.20
CA ILE A 66 31.32 -20.17 10.57
C ILE A 66 30.44 -19.95 9.34
N GLY A 67 30.29 -20.96 8.48
CA GLY A 67 29.42 -20.91 7.31
C GLY A 67 27.95 -20.66 7.67
N CYS A 68 27.41 -21.37 8.66
CA CYS A 68 26.05 -21.14 9.16
C CYS A 68 25.87 -19.73 9.73
N SER A 69 26.86 -19.22 10.47
CA SER A 69 26.83 -17.87 11.04
C SER A 69 26.83 -16.79 9.96
N LEU A 70 27.65 -16.96 8.92
CA LEU A 70 27.69 -16.05 7.77
C LEU A 70 26.38 -16.07 6.97
N LEU A 71 25.79 -17.26 6.74
CA LEU A 71 24.48 -17.38 6.07
C LEU A 71 23.36 -16.75 6.89
N PHE A 72 23.35 -16.95 8.20
CA PHE A 72 22.40 -16.32 9.11
C PHE A 72 22.55 -14.80 9.11
N PHE A 73 23.79 -14.29 9.14
CA PHE A 73 24.08 -12.86 9.05
C PHE A 73 23.65 -12.25 7.71
N TYR A 74 23.95 -12.92 6.59
CA TYR A 74 23.53 -12.49 5.26
C TYR A 74 22.00 -12.46 5.12
N SER A 75 21.30 -13.50 5.60
CA SER A 75 19.84 -13.56 5.60
C SER A 75 19.21 -12.45 6.44
N ASN A 76 19.74 -12.18 7.64
CA ASN A 76 19.20 -11.16 8.53
C ASN A 76 19.51 -9.74 8.07
N ASN A 77 20.69 -9.48 7.50
CA ASN A 77 21.01 -8.16 6.94
C ASN A 77 20.17 -7.85 5.72
N ARG A 78 19.91 -8.82 4.85
CA ARG A 78 19.00 -8.64 3.72
C ARG A 78 17.58 -8.31 4.19
N LYS A 79 17.07 -9.02 5.21
CA LYS A 79 15.79 -8.68 5.87
C LYS A 79 15.82 -7.29 6.50
N LEU A 80 16.93 -6.88 7.12
CA LEU A 80 17.10 -5.55 7.72
C LEU A 80 17.15 -4.44 6.68
N GLU A 81 17.76 -4.66 5.51
CA GLU A 81 17.75 -3.71 4.40
C GLU A 81 16.38 -3.62 3.71
N GLU A 82 15.72 -4.77 3.51
CA GLU A 82 14.32 -4.83 3.05
C GLU A 82 13.40 -4.08 4.04
N VAL A 83 13.61 -4.24 5.35
CA VAL A 83 12.91 -3.52 6.41
C VAL A 83 13.28 -2.03 6.48
N LYS A 84 14.54 -1.65 6.20
CA LYS A 84 14.95 -0.23 6.17
C LYS A 84 14.40 0.50 4.95
N ASN A 85 14.30 -0.17 3.81
CA ASN A 85 13.82 0.41 2.56
C ASN A 85 12.29 0.37 2.43
N ALA A 86 11.60 -0.56 3.08
CA ALA A 86 10.14 -0.70 3.01
C ALA A 86 9.34 0.04 4.12
N LYS A 87 9.99 0.61 5.16
CA LYS A 87 9.29 1.02 6.40
C LYS A 87 9.40 2.48 6.82
N ARG A 88 9.39 3.43 5.89
CA ARG A 88 9.22 4.83 6.28
C ARG A 88 8.07 5.46 5.54
N LEU A 89 7.24 6.17 6.29
CA LEU A 89 6.26 7.09 5.75
C LEU A 89 6.94 7.96 4.69
N SER A 90 6.48 7.85 3.45
CA SER A 90 6.95 8.65 2.31
C SER A 90 5.79 9.49 1.81
N ILE A 91 6.02 10.77 1.55
CA ILE A 91 5.01 11.72 1.07
C ILE A 91 5.63 12.46 -0.12
N LYS A 92 5.02 12.33 -1.29
CA LYS A 92 5.38 13.06 -2.51
C LYS A 92 4.19 13.89 -2.96
N TYR A 93 4.40 15.18 -3.23
CA TYR A 93 3.40 16.04 -3.86
C TYR A 93 3.73 16.19 -5.35
N VAL A 94 2.73 16.04 -6.20
CA VAL A 94 2.85 16.27 -7.65
C VAL A 94 1.86 17.37 -8.05
N SER A 95 2.38 18.50 -8.51
CA SER A 95 1.59 19.67 -8.91
C SER A 95 0.97 19.48 -10.30
N ILE A 96 -0.12 20.20 -10.57
CA ILE A 96 -0.76 20.25 -11.88
C ILE A 96 -0.12 21.29 -12.83
N ASP A 97 0.56 22.30 -12.28
CA ASP A 97 1.09 23.48 -12.99
C ASP A 97 2.47 23.24 -13.61
N ASP A 98 3.15 22.14 -13.25
CA ASP A 98 4.30 21.70 -14.01
C ASP A 98 3.82 21.34 -15.42
N ALA A 99 4.60 21.69 -16.46
CA ALA A 99 4.28 21.51 -17.88
C ALA A 99 3.98 20.04 -18.31
N TYR A 100 3.82 19.13 -17.36
CA TYR A 100 3.61 17.70 -17.46
C TYR A 100 2.48 17.23 -16.54
N GLY A 101 1.24 17.66 -16.76
CA GLY A 101 0.06 16.99 -16.17
C GLY A 101 -0.02 15.47 -16.48
N LYS A 102 0.82 14.98 -17.42
CA LYS A 102 1.22 13.58 -17.62
C LYS A 102 1.71 12.91 -16.33
N ASP A 103 2.56 13.59 -15.58
CA ASP A 103 3.33 13.00 -14.47
C ASP A 103 2.40 12.68 -13.31
N LEU A 104 1.36 13.48 -13.06
CA LEU A 104 0.39 13.22 -11.99
C LEU A 104 -0.25 11.83 -12.10
N TYR A 105 -0.85 11.54 -13.26
CA TYR A 105 -1.52 10.26 -13.48
C TYR A 105 -0.51 9.13 -13.71
N ALA A 106 0.67 9.40 -14.28
CA ALA A 106 1.72 8.38 -14.40
C ALA A 106 2.22 7.93 -13.01
N GLU A 107 2.47 8.86 -12.11
CA GLU A 107 2.95 8.59 -10.76
C GLU A 107 1.85 7.94 -9.89
N ALA A 108 0.59 8.36 -10.04
CA ALA A 108 -0.55 7.68 -9.41
C ALA A 108 -0.74 6.25 -9.95
N ARG A 109 -0.46 6.02 -11.24
CA ARG A 109 -0.49 4.69 -11.85
C ARG A 109 0.59 3.77 -11.27
N ASP A 110 1.75 4.30 -10.89
CA ASP A 110 2.75 3.47 -10.23
C ASP A 110 2.20 2.88 -8.92
N PHE A 111 1.45 3.64 -8.14
CA PHE A 111 0.80 3.13 -6.93
C PHE A 111 -0.24 2.04 -7.27
N VAL A 112 -1.04 2.24 -8.31
CA VAL A 112 -1.98 1.23 -8.82
C VAL A 112 -1.25 -0.04 -9.27
N ASN A 113 -0.11 0.11 -9.93
CA ASN A 113 0.69 -1.03 -10.40
C ASN A 113 1.18 -1.90 -9.24
N HIS A 114 1.47 -1.31 -8.07
CA HIS A 114 1.87 -2.02 -6.85
C HIS A 114 0.72 -2.70 -6.09
N ILE A 115 -0.54 -2.54 -6.52
CA ILE A 115 -1.67 -3.28 -5.90
C ILE A 115 -1.46 -4.79 -6.06
N GLN A 116 -1.44 -5.51 -4.95
CA GLN A 116 -1.28 -6.97 -4.93
C GLN A 116 -2.62 -7.70 -5.00
N GLU A 117 -2.58 -8.98 -5.37
CA GLU A 117 -3.75 -9.84 -5.26
C GLU A 117 -4.18 -9.96 -3.79
N GLY A 118 -5.49 -9.87 -3.54
CA GLY A 118 -6.05 -9.85 -2.20
C GLY A 118 -6.06 -8.48 -1.52
N ALA A 119 -5.50 -7.43 -2.15
CA ALA A 119 -5.54 -6.09 -1.61
C ALA A 119 -6.98 -5.56 -1.46
N GLU A 120 -7.15 -4.65 -0.50
CA GLU A 120 -8.35 -3.82 -0.35
C GLU A 120 -8.08 -2.43 -0.91
N VAL A 121 -8.95 -1.97 -1.79
CA VAL A 121 -8.88 -0.66 -2.41
C VAL A 121 -10.19 0.07 -2.14
N ILE A 122 -10.10 1.17 -1.40
CA ILE A 122 -11.24 2.05 -1.15
C ILE A 122 -11.00 3.40 -1.82
N ALA A 123 -12.03 3.94 -2.46
CA ALA A 123 -11.95 5.19 -3.19
C ALA A 123 -13.12 6.12 -2.86
N ILE A 124 -12.82 7.41 -2.73
CA ILE A 124 -13.82 8.47 -2.68
C ILE A 124 -13.57 9.42 -3.83
N ASN A 125 -14.62 9.75 -4.57
CA ASN A 125 -14.59 10.84 -5.53
C ASN A 125 -15.54 11.94 -5.11
N SER A 126 -15.03 13.16 -5.10
CA SER A 126 -15.84 14.35 -4.93
C SER A 126 -16.74 14.60 -6.14
N PHE A 127 -17.85 15.30 -5.91
CA PHE A 127 -18.77 15.78 -6.94
C PHE A 127 -18.11 16.74 -7.94
N VAL A 128 -16.93 17.25 -7.64
CA VAL A 128 -16.20 18.12 -8.57
C VAL A 128 -15.47 17.27 -9.60
N GLU A 129 -14.83 16.18 -9.19
CA GLU A 129 -13.91 15.42 -10.06
C GLU A 129 -14.63 14.58 -11.14
N VAL A 130 -15.82 14.11 -10.81
CA VAL A 130 -16.54 13.11 -11.60
C VAL A 130 -17.41 13.78 -12.67
N PHE A 131 -17.68 15.07 -12.53
CA PHE A 131 -18.73 15.75 -13.27
C PHE A 131 -18.19 16.55 -14.46
N GLU A 132 -19.03 16.73 -15.48
CA GLU A 132 -18.62 17.39 -16.73
C GLU A 132 -18.07 18.82 -16.54
N GLU A 133 -18.48 19.52 -15.48
CA GLU A 133 -18.00 20.87 -15.19
C GLU A 133 -16.49 20.92 -14.86
N SER A 134 -15.84 19.77 -14.60
CA SER A 134 -14.40 19.68 -14.37
C SER A 134 -13.58 19.23 -15.58
N LYS A 135 -14.10 19.39 -16.80
CA LYS A 135 -13.39 19.02 -18.05
C LYS A 135 -12.09 19.82 -18.22
N ASP A 136 -11.01 19.26 -17.69
CA ASP A 136 -9.64 19.66 -18.00
C ASP A 136 -9.21 18.93 -19.29
N THR A 137 -9.45 19.58 -20.44
CA THR A 137 -9.53 18.99 -21.80
C THR A 137 -8.23 18.37 -22.34
N GLY A 138 -7.12 18.39 -21.59
CA GLY A 138 -5.84 17.79 -21.98
C GLY A 138 -5.47 16.47 -21.28
N LYS A 139 -6.24 16.01 -20.29
CA LYS A 139 -5.81 14.93 -19.36
C LYS A 139 -6.67 13.68 -19.38
N GLU A 140 -7.67 13.63 -20.26
CA GLU A 140 -8.67 12.56 -20.32
C GLU A 140 -8.04 11.18 -20.62
N GLU A 141 -7.06 11.12 -21.52
CA GLU A 141 -6.38 9.86 -21.88
C GLU A 141 -5.59 9.28 -20.70
N TYR A 142 -4.91 10.11 -19.91
CA TYR A 142 -4.15 9.66 -18.75
C TYR A 142 -5.06 9.19 -17.62
N ARG A 143 -6.17 9.90 -17.39
CA ARG A 143 -7.20 9.48 -16.44
C ARG A 143 -7.80 8.15 -16.86
N LYS A 144 -8.12 7.98 -18.15
CA LYS A 144 -8.61 6.71 -18.70
C LYS A 144 -7.62 5.57 -18.44
N LYS A 145 -6.33 5.76 -18.77
CA LYS A 145 -5.28 4.75 -18.51
C LYS A 145 -5.14 4.41 -17.02
N TYR A 146 -5.25 5.40 -16.14
CA TYR A 146 -5.25 5.18 -14.70
C TYR A 146 -6.41 4.28 -14.25
N LEU A 147 -7.63 4.56 -14.71
CA LEU A 147 -8.81 3.74 -14.40
C LEU A 147 -8.69 2.32 -15.00
N GLU A 148 -8.20 2.21 -16.24
CA GLU A 148 -7.97 0.93 -16.91
C GLU A 148 -6.96 0.05 -16.15
N ASP A 149 -5.92 0.62 -15.55
CA ASP A 149 -4.94 -0.15 -14.76
C ASP A 149 -5.53 -0.68 -13.45
N ILE A 150 -6.49 0.03 -12.84
CA ILE A 150 -7.27 -0.48 -11.71
C ILE A 150 -8.19 -1.61 -12.18
N GLU A 151 -8.89 -1.41 -13.29
CA GLU A 151 -9.85 -2.38 -13.85
C GLU A 151 -9.20 -3.72 -14.21
N LYS A 152 -7.96 -3.72 -14.69
CA LYS A 152 -7.18 -4.95 -14.94
C LYS A 152 -7.01 -5.83 -13.70
N LYS A 153 -7.21 -5.28 -12.50
CA LYS A 153 -7.10 -6.00 -11.22
C LYS A 153 -8.44 -6.45 -10.66
N PHE A 154 -9.56 -6.13 -11.33
CA PHE A 154 -10.88 -6.60 -10.92
C PHE A 154 -10.93 -8.13 -10.88
N GLY A 155 -11.67 -8.65 -9.89
CA GLY A 155 -11.69 -10.09 -9.58
C GLY A 155 -10.49 -10.59 -8.77
N ARG A 156 -9.42 -9.80 -8.62
CA ARG A 156 -8.24 -10.14 -7.78
C ARG A 156 -8.16 -9.33 -6.49
N ILE A 157 -8.92 -8.24 -6.39
CA ILE A 157 -8.89 -7.29 -5.27
C ILE A 157 -10.31 -7.05 -4.73
N ASN A 158 -10.41 -6.57 -3.50
CA ASN A 158 -11.63 -5.98 -2.98
C ASN A 158 -11.64 -4.49 -3.35
N TYR A 159 -12.70 -4.01 -3.98
CA TYR A 159 -12.76 -2.64 -4.48
C TYR A 159 -14.08 -1.98 -4.10
N HIS A 160 -14.01 -0.89 -3.35
CA HIS A 160 -15.20 -0.14 -2.96
C HIS A 160 -15.02 1.35 -3.23
N ARG A 161 -15.86 1.90 -4.10
CA ARG A 161 -15.87 3.32 -4.41
C ARG A 161 -17.15 4.00 -3.92
N ILE A 162 -16.99 5.17 -3.31
CA ILE A 162 -18.08 6.07 -2.92
C ILE A 162 -17.98 7.35 -3.76
N ILE A 163 -19.04 7.67 -4.48
CA ILE A 163 -19.19 8.93 -5.21
C ILE A 163 -19.93 9.91 -4.30
N GLN A 164 -19.36 11.09 -4.10
CA GLN A 164 -20.03 12.16 -3.38
C GLN A 164 -20.81 13.00 -4.39
N LEU A 165 -22.11 13.19 -4.16
CA LEU A 165 -23.01 13.99 -4.99
C LEU A 165 -23.39 15.28 -4.26
N SER A 166 -23.79 16.33 -4.99
CA SER A 166 -24.44 17.47 -4.34
C SER A 166 -25.74 17.02 -3.64
N SER A 167 -26.22 17.79 -2.65
CA SER A 167 -27.48 17.48 -1.98
C SER A 167 -28.66 17.38 -2.96
N THR A 168 -28.67 18.23 -3.98
CA THR A 168 -29.70 18.24 -5.03
C THR A 168 -29.63 16.97 -5.87
N ASP A 169 -28.45 16.66 -6.41
CA ASP A 169 -28.24 15.47 -7.26
C ASP A 169 -28.54 14.18 -6.50
N TYR A 170 -28.17 14.11 -5.23
CA TYR A 170 -28.45 12.95 -4.39
C TYR A 170 -29.96 12.75 -4.20
N VAL A 171 -30.73 13.83 -3.98
CA VAL A 171 -32.18 13.76 -3.84
C VAL A 171 -32.86 13.37 -5.15
N GLU A 172 -32.40 13.93 -6.28
CA GLU A 172 -32.92 13.60 -7.61
C GLU A 172 -32.67 12.14 -7.98
N LEU A 173 -31.45 11.64 -7.72
CA LEU A 173 -31.11 10.24 -7.92
C LEU A 173 -32.01 9.33 -7.08
N ARG A 174 -32.22 9.65 -5.81
CA ARG A 174 -33.08 8.87 -4.90
C ARG A 174 -34.55 8.86 -5.29
N LYS A 175 -35.00 9.79 -6.13
CA LYS A 175 -36.35 9.86 -6.69
C LYS A 175 -36.46 9.19 -8.05
N ASN A 176 -35.38 8.55 -8.54
CA ASN A 176 -35.24 8.02 -9.89
C ASN A 176 -35.56 9.07 -10.97
N SER A 177 -35.37 10.36 -10.65
CA SER A 177 -35.66 11.48 -11.56
C SER A 177 -34.40 12.00 -12.25
N LEU A 178 -33.26 11.37 -12.00
CA LEU A 178 -31.97 11.71 -12.57
C LEU A 178 -31.19 10.43 -12.86
N GLY A 179 -30.88 10.21 -14.13
CA GLY A 179 -29.78 9.33 -14.52
C GLY A 179 -28.46 10.06 -14.31
N LEU A 180 -27.47 9.40 -13.70
CA LEU A 180 -26.15 10.01 -13.50
C LEU A 180 -25.36 10.19 -14.80
N ASP A 181 -25.86 9.66 -15.92
CA ASP A 181 -25.15 9.59 -17.19
C ASP A 181 -24.86 10.94 -17.84
N ALA A 182 -25.78 11.90 -17.73
CA ALA A 182 -25.62 13.24 -18.27
C ALA A 182 -24.66 14.11 -17.44
N LYS A 183 -24.37 13.70 -16.21
CA LYS A 183 -23.58 14.47 -15.25
C LYS A 183 -22.17 13.95 -15.08
N ILE A 184 -21.95 12.65 -15.26
CA ILE A 184 -20.64 12.00 -15.07
C ILE A 184 -19.82 12.02 -16.37
N LEU A 185 -18.52 12.33 -16.26
CA LEU A 185 -17.56 12.22 -17.36
C LEU A 185 -17.52 10.81 -17.95
N GLY A 186 -17.43 10.70 -19.28
CA GLY A 186 -17.52 9.42 -20.00
C GLY A 186 -16.58 8.32 -19.50
N ASN A 187 -15.31 8.66 -19.20
CA ASN A 187 -14.35 7.69 -18.67
C ASN A 187 -14.69 7.19 -17.26
N TYR A 188 -15.29 8.03 -16.41
CA TYR A 188 -15.81 7.61 -15.10
C TYR A 188 -17.06 6.75 -15.23
N LYS A 189 -17.96 7.08 -16.16
CA LYS A 189 -19.14 6.27 -16.45
C LYS A 189 -18.75 4.84 -16.86
N ASP A 190 -17.82 4.70 -17.79
CA ASP A 190 -17.33 3.39 -18.24
C ASP A 190 -16.71 2.59 -17.08
N HIS A 191 -15.91 3.25 -16.24
CA HIS A 191 -15.33 2.64 -15.05
C HIS A 191 -16.40 2.15 -14.07
N TYR A 192 -17.43 2.96 -13.81
CA TYR A 192 -18.52 2.61 -12.89
C TYR A 192 -19.37 1.44 -13.42
N ILE A 193 -19.65 1.41 -14.71
CA ILE A 193 -20.31 0.27 -15.36
C ILE A 193 -19.48 -1.01 -15.17
N LYS A 194 -18.15 -0.94 -15.30
CA LYS A 194 -17.26 -2.09 -15.10
C LYS A 194 -17.26 -2.57 -13.64
N ILE A 195 -17.28 -1.66 -12.65
CA ILE A 195 -17.41 -2.04 -11.23
C ILE A 195 -18.69 -2.83 -11.01
N LEU A 196 -19.83 -2.31 -11.49
CA LEU A 196 -21.15 -2.93 -11.30
C LEU A 196 -21.26 -4.27 -12.03
N THR A 197 -20.79 -4.34 -13.28
CA THR A 197 -20.74 -5.60 -14.03
C THR A 197 -19.88 -6.65 -13.33
N SER A 198 -18.74 -6.24 -12.74
CA SER A 198 -17.83 -7.15 -12.02
C SER A 198 -18.39 -7.61 -10.66
N ARG A 199 -19.26 -6.80 -10.03
CA ARG A 199 -19.98 -7.17 -8.81
C ARG A 199 -20.99 -8.29 -9.05
N ASP A 200 -21.67 -8.22 -10.19
CA ASP A 200 -22.77 -9.13 -10.52
C ASP A 200 -22.27 -10.41 -11.23
N ASP A 201 -20.97 -10.50 -11.54
CA ASP A 201 -20.33 -11.69 -12.12
C ASP A 201 -20.26 -12.83 -11.08
N LYS A 202 -20.82 -14.00 -11.43
CA LYS A 202 -20.88 -15.17 -10.54
C LYS A 202 -19.53 -15.88 -10.36
N HIS A 203 -18.50 -15.47 -11.09
CA HIS A 203 -17.17 -16.09 -11.02
C HIS A 203 -16.23 -15.43 -10.00
N THR A 204 -16.61 -14.30 -9.41
CA THR A 204 -15.82 -13.57 -8.40
C THR A 204 -16.17 -14.02 -6.98
N ASN A 205 -15.99 -15.32 -6.69
CA ASN A 205 -16.54 -15.96 -5.48
C ASN A 205 -16.09 -15.43 -4.10
N ASP A 206 -15.06 -14.59 -4.00
CA ASP A 206 -14.60 -14.03 -2.71
C ASP A 206 -14.30 -12.52 -2.72
N LYS A 207 -14.46 -11.84 -3.86
CA LYS A 207 -14.01 -10.44 -4.02
C LYS A 207 -15.18 -9.47 -4.13
N GLN A 208 -15.22 -8.51 -3.21
CA GLN A 208 -16.32 -7.56 -3.14
C GLN A 208 -16.02 -6.33 -4.02
N MET A 209 -16.78 -6.21 -5.11
CA MET A 209 -16.85 -4.99 -5.92
C MET A 209 -18.06 -4.18 -5.46
N GLN A 210 -17.87 -2.93 -5.03
CA GLN A 210 -18.94 -2.09 -4.53
C GLN A 210 -18.84 -0.67 -5.10
N LEU A 211 -19.98 -0.13 -5.49
CA LEU A 211 -20.14 1.26 -5.90
C LEU A 211 -21.34 1.84 -5.15
N SER A 212 -21.12 2.96 -4.47
CA SER A 212 -22.15 3.66 -3.71
C SER A 212 -22.08 5.16 -3.96
N VAL A 213 -23.15 5.87 -3.64
CA VAL A 213 -23.18 7.34 -3.59
C VAL A 213 -23.51 7.84 -2.19
N THR A 214 -23.08 9.06 -1.87
CA THR A 214 -23.46 9.78 -0.64
C THR A 214 -23.57 11.27 -0.92
N ILE A 215 -24.23 12.01 -0.05
CA ILE A 215 -24.17 13.49 -0.06
C ILE A 215 -22.74 13.94 0.26
N ALA A 216 -22.22 14.86 -0.54
CA ALA A 216 -20.92 15.49 -0.36
C ALA A 216 -20.89 16.35 0.91
N LYS A 217 -19.81 16.23 1.67
CA LYS A 217 -19.51 17.11 2.81
C LYS A 217 -18.32 18.02 2.55
N TYR A 218 -17.35 17.53 1.78
CA TYR A 218 -16.11 18.22 1.44
C TYR A 218 -15.68 17.82 0.03
N PRO A 219 -15.00 18.70 -0.72
CA PRO A 219 -14.52 18.41 -2.08
C PRO A 219 -13.21 17.62 -2.03
N ILE A 220 -13.24 16.43 -1.42
CA ILE A 220 -12.06 15.59 -1.25
C ILE A 220 -12.22 14.31 -2.07
N SER A 221 -11.16 13.99 -2.80
CA SER A 221 -11.04 12.74 -3.55
C SER A 221 -9.78 12.00 -3.10
N PHE A 222 -9.88 10.70 -2.85
CA PHE A 222 -8.73 9.88 -2.50
C PHE A 222 -8.92 8.41 -2.86
N VAL A 223 -7.82 7.69 -2.95
CA VAL A 223 -7.76 6.23 -3.05
C VAL A 223 -6.80 5.71 -1.99
N VAL A 224 -7.25 4.76 -1.19
CA VAL A 224 -6.40 4.00 -0.26
C VAL A 224 -6.27 2.58 -0.79
N ILE A 225 -5.04 2.09 -0.81
CA ILE A 225 -4.67 0.72 -1.17
C ILE A 225 -4.05 0.08 0.07
N THR A 226 -4.60 -1.04 0.50
CA THR A 226 -4.11 -1.86 1.62
C THR A 226 -3.65 -3.19 1.05
N ASN A 227 -2.33 -3.38 0.91
CA ASN A 227 -1.79 -4.64 0.40
C ASN A 227 -1.64 -5.69 1.52
N PRO A 228 -1.70 -6.99 1.20
CA PRO A 228 -1.50 -8.08 2.16
C PRO A 228 -0.11 -8.12 2.80
N ASP A 229 0.91 -7.56 2.14
CA ASP A 229 2.28 -7.45 2.68
C ASP A 229 2.44 -6.37 3.77
N GLY A 230 1.36 -5.63 4.05
CA GLY A 230 1.33 -4.57 5.07
C GLY A 230 1.74 -3.19 4.55
N ILE A 231 2.10 -3.03 3.27
CA ILE A 231 2.39 -1.71 2.70
C ILE A 231 1.08 -1.04 2.26
N ASN A 232 0.79 0.11 2.84
CA ASN A 232 -0.38 0.91 2.44
C ASN A 232 0.04 2.08 1.56
N TYR A 233 -0.83 2.39 0.60
CA TYR A 233 -0.67 3.54 -0.26
C TYR A 233 -1.90 4.45 -0.19
N LEU A 234 -1.67 5.75 -0.29
CA LEU A 234 -2.71 6.76 -0.37
C LEU A 234 -2.41 7.69 -1.54
N ILE A 235 -3.38 7.81 -2.43
CA ILE A 235 -3.43 8.79 -3.52
C ILE A 235 -4.47 9.82 -3.08
N TRP A 236 -4.05 11.02 -2.70
CA TRP A 236 -4.95 12.07 -2.21
C TRP A 236 -4.91 13.28 -3.14
N GLN A 237 -6.02 13.53 -3.83
CA GLN A 237 -6.15 14.69 -4.70
C GLN A 237 -6.40 15.96 -3.89
N ILE A 238 -5.68 17.01 -4.24
CA ILE A 238 -5.82 18.34 -3.66
C ILE A 238 -6.51 19.22 -4.66
N ASN A 239 -7.61 19.81 -4.20
CA ASN A 239 -8.40 20.73 -4.96
C ASN A 239 -8.40 22.10 -4.26
N GLU A 240 -8.45 23.18 -5.04
CA GLU A 240 -8.59 24.54 -4.51
C GLU A 240 -9.75 25.26 -5.16
N HIS A 241 -10.33 26.22 -4.43
CA HIS A 241 -11.29 27.14 -5.02
C HIS A 241 -10.59 28.08 -5.98
N VAL A 242 -11.13 28.21 -7.19
CA VAL A 242 -10.64 29.15 -8.19
C VAL A 242 -10.95 30.57 -7.72
N PRO A 243 -9.92 31.41 -7.49
CA PRO A 243 -10.14 32.79 -7.08
C PRO A 243 -11.01 33.53 -8.11
N ASN A 244 -11.99 34.30 -7.65
CA ASN A 244 -12.89 35.11 -8.47
C ASN A 244 -13.86 34.34 -9.38
N SER A 245 -14.03 33.02 -9.23
CA SER A 245 -15.18 32.36 -9.87
C SER A 245 -16.46 32.71 -9.12
N THR A 246 -17.51 33.09 -9.85
CA THR A 246 -18.84 33.38 -9.28
C THR A 246 -19.53 32.13 -8.72
N ASP A 247 -19.10 30.95 -9.16
CA ASP A 247 -19.83 29.70 -8.98
C ASP A 247 -19.17 28.77 -7.96
N GLY A 248 -18.16 29.26 -7.23
CA GLY A 248 -17.40 28.45 -6.27
C GLY A 248 -16.60 27.33 -6.94
N ALA A 249 -16.22 27.53 -8.21
CA ALA A 249 -15.49 26.56 -9.03
C ALA A 249 -14.26 26.05 -8.29
N ILE A 250 -14.02 24.75 -8.42
CA ILE A 250 -12.92 24.05 -7.77
C ILE A 250 -12.04 23.47 -8.87
N ARG A 251 -10.73 23.67 -8.78
CA ARG A 251 -9.75 23.06 -9.68
C ARG A 251 -8.84 22.09 -8.93
N LEU A 252 -8.46 21.01 -9.58
CA LEU A 252 -7.40 20.12 -9.11
C LEU A 252 -6.08 20.90 -9.16
N THR A 253 -5.30 20.90 -8.08
CA THR A 253 -3.99 21.55 -8.00
C THR A 253 -2.85 20.54 -7.96
N GLY A 254 -3.13 19.32 -7.53
CA GLY A 254 -2.12 18.27 -7.46
C GLY A 254 -2.60 17.03 -6.72
N VAL A 255 -1.66 16.15 -6.43
CA VAL A 255 -1.90 14.90 -5.69
C VAL A 255 -0.78 14.69 -4.67
N PHE A 256 -1.13 14.23 -3.48
CA PHE A 256 -0.19 13.59 -2.56
C PHE A 256 -0.19 12.08 -2.80
N LEU A 257 1.00 11.54 -3.02
CA LEU A 257 1.29 10.12 -3.13
C LEU A 257 2.03 9.71 -1.87
N ILE A 258 1.36 8.93 -1.03
CA ILE A 258 1.81 8.59 0.32
C ILE A 258 1.99 7.08 0.45
N ILE A 259 3.18 6.65 0.86
CA ILE A 259 3.46 5.26 1.26
C ILE A 259 3.46 5.24 2.79
N ASP A 260 2.59 4.47 3.41
CA ASP A 260 2.31 4.52 4.85
C ASP A 260 2.18 3.10 5.47
N PRO A 261 3.30 2.38 5.62
CA PRO A 261 3.28 0.99 6.10
C PRO A 261 2.75 0.86 7.54
N ASP A 262 2.88 1.90 8.36
CA ASP A 262 2.44 1.89 9.77
C ASP A 262 1.06 2.54 9.99
N GLU A 263 0.33 2.85 8.91
CA GLU A 263 -0.97 3.52 8.91
C GLU A 263 -1.02 4.81 9.76
N GLN A 264 0.05 5.61 9.75
CA GLN A 264 0.10 6.87 10.48
C GLN A 264 -0.93 7.88 9.96
N ILE A 265 -1.16 7.90 8.65
CA ILE A 265 -2.08 8.79 7.92
C ILE A 265 -3.28 8.00 7.38
N VAL A 266 -3.04 6.86 6.74
CA VAL A 266 -4.05 6.05 6.03
C VAL A 266 -5.22 5.67 6.94
N LYS A 267 -4.99 5.39 8.23
CA LYS A 267 -6.05 5.06 9.19
C LYS A 267 -7.15 6.12 9.29
N TYR A 268 -6.83 7.41 9.11
CA TYR A 268 -7.81 8.49 9.18
C TYR A 268 -8.72 8.49 7.94
N PHE A 269 -8.15 8.22 6.77
CA PHE A 269 -8.89 8.09 5.52
C PHE A 269 -9.77 6.83 5.52
N LYS A 270 -9.25 5.70 6.00
CA LYS A 270 -10.05 4.47 6.24
C LYS A 270 -11.20 4.74 7.21
N ARG A 271 -10.93 5.39 8.34
CA ARG A 271 -11.97 5.76 9.33
C ARG A 271 -13.02 6.67 8.72
N TRP A 272 -12.62 7.64 7.91
CA TRP A 272 -13.56 8.54 7.27
C TRP A 272 -14.42 7.82 6.23
N PHE A 273 -13.82 7.00 5.37
CA PHE A 273 -14.54 6.14 4.43
C PHE A 273 -15.57 5.27 5.15
N ASN A 274 -15.14 4.57 6.21
CA ASN A 274 -16.01 3.71 7.01
C ASN A 274 -17.12 4.51 7.67
N HIS A 275 -16.86 5.72 8.17
CA HIS A 275 -17.89 6.58 8.73
C HIS A 275 -18.94 6.99 7.68
N LEU A 276 -18.52 7.31 6.46
CA LEU A 276 -19.45 7.62 5.37
C LEU A 276 -20.33 6.40 5.06
N TYR A 277 -19.72 5.24 4.89
CA TYR A 277 -20.42 4.00 4.57
C TYR A 277 -21.34 3.52 5.70
N SER A 278 -20.86 3.49 6.94
CA SER A 278 -21.61 2.99 8.09
C SER A 278 -22.69 3.95 8.59
N SER A 279 -22.69 5.21 8.12
CA SER A 279 -23.70 6.21 8.54
C SER A 279 -25.12 5.90 8.07
N GLY A 280 -25.31 4.89 7.20
CA GLY A 280 -26.59 4.57 6.58
C GLY A 280 -27.07 5.61 5.55
N LYS A 281 -26.22 6.60 5.23
CA LYS A 281 -26.49 7.65 4.24
C LYS A 281 -25.89 7.36 2.88
N THR A 282 -25.20 6.24 2.73
CA THR A 282 -24.80 5.74 1.42
C THR A 282 -25.96 5.01 0.75
N HIS A 283 -26.03 5.16 -0.57
CA HIS A 283 -26.94 4.40 -1.41
C HIS A 283 -26.10 3.57 -2.39
N PRO A 284 -26.17 2.23 -2.33
CA PRO A 284 -25.54 1.38 -3.33
C PRO A 284 -26.12 1.66 -4.71
N LEU A 285 -25.26 1.77 -5.72
CA LEU A 285 -25.69 1.97 -7.11
C LEU A 285 -25.90 0.64 -7.83
N ASN A 286 -26.78 0.66 -8.82
CA ASN A 286 -27.05 -0.37 -9.80
C ASN A 286 -26.86 0.16 -11.22
N LEU A 287 -26.87 -0.73 -12.21
CA LEU A 287 -26.65 -0.34 -13.62
C LEU A 287 -27.73 0.62 -14.13
N GLU A 288 -28.95 0.55 -13.60
CA GLU A 288 -30.06 1.43 -13.95
C GLU A 288 -29.80 2.88 -13.52
N ASP A 289 -29.16 3.08 -12.36
CA ASP A 289 -28.82 4.42 -11.85
C ASP A 289 -27.79 5.18 -12.74
N LEU A 290 -27.06 4.43 -13.56
CA LEU A 290 -26.07 4.95 -14.53
C LEU A 290 -26.63 5.10 -15.95
N ARG A 291 -27.90 4.79 -16.17
CA ARG A 291 -28.59 4.96 -17.46
C ARG A 291 -29.62 6.09 -17.32
N ALA A 292 -29.80 6.88 -18.36
CA ALA A 292 -30.89 7.86 -18.39
C ALA A 292 -32.23 7.19 -18.10
N ALA A 293 -33.08 7.88 -17.34
CA ALA A 293 -34.52 7.63 -17.31
C ALA A 293 -35.17 8.08 -18.63
#